data_AF-A0A8E2AM15-F1
#
_entry.id   AF-A0A8E2AM15-F1
#
_cell.length_a   1.000
_cell.length_b   1.000
_cell.length_c   1.000
_cell.angle_alpha   90.00
_cell.angle_beta   90.00
_cell.angle_gamma   90.00
#
_symmetry.space_group_name_H-M   'P 1'
#
loop_
_entity.id
_entity.type
_entity.pdbx_description
1 polymer ?
#
loop_
_entity_poly.entity_id
_entity_poly.type
_entity_poly.pdbx_seq_one_letter_code
_entity_poly.pdbx_strand_id
1 'polypeptide(L)' 'DQLRAYDIIVWHLDQTLQGKNPKPLRMVIHGEGGTGKSKVIQTVTEYFVQKGAKYLLLKSAYTGVAASLIDGKTTH' A
#
# COMPACT_ATOMS: atom_id res chain seq x y z
N ASP A 1 -10.24 -10.70 -2.97
CA ASP A 1 -10.18 -9.23 -2.79
C ASP A 1 -8.81 -8.67 -2.48
N GLN A 2 -8.10 -9.17 -1.47
CA GLN A 2 -6.79 -8.64 -1.08
C GLN A 2 -5.74 -8.71 -2.21
N LEU A 3 -5.64 -9.84 -2.93
CA LEU A 3 -4.76 -9.98 -4.08
C LEU A 3 -5.10 -8.98 -5.21
N ARG A 4 -6.39 -8.81 -5.49
CA ARG A 4 -6.85 -7.84 -6.50
C ARG A 4 -6.48 -6.40 -6.14
N ALA A 5 -6.60 -6.02 -4.87
CA ALA A 5 -6.19 -4.70 -4.40
C ALA A 5 -4.68 -4.50 -4.58
N TYR A 6 -3.87 -5.52 -4.26
CA TYR A 6 -2.44 -5.51 -4.51
C TYR A 6 -2.13 -5.32 -6.02
N ASP A 7 -2.74 -6.11 -6.89
CA ASP A 7 -2.50 -6.07 -8.34
C ASP A 7 -2.83 -4.69 -8.95
N ILE A 8 -3.93 -4.08 -8.53
CA ILE A 8 -4.33 -2.74 -8.99
C ILE A 8 -3.28 -1.69 -8.59
N ILE A 9 -2.78 -1.74 -7.36
CA ILE A 9 -1.78 -0.80 -6.87
C ILE A 9 -0.45 -1.00 -7.59
N VAL A 10 0.01 -2.24 -7.74
CA VAL A 10 1.25 -2.59 -8.44
C VAL A 10 1.22 -2.10 -9.88
N TRP A 11 0.13 -2.39 -10.59
CA TRP A 11 -0.05 -1.94 -11.96
C TRP A 11 0.00 -0.41 -12.06
N HIS A 12 -0.69 0.29 -11.16
CA HIS A 12 -0.72 1.77 -11.15
C HIS A 12 0.66 2.38 -10.93
N LEU A 13 1.43 1.82 -9.98
CA LEU A 13 2.81 2.24 -9.76
C LEU A 13 3.66 2.01 -11.01
N ASP A 14 3.58 0.83 -11.63
CA ASP A 14 4.37 0.52 -12.82
C ASP A 14 4.02 1.43 -14.00
N GLN A 15 2.74 1.79 -14.21
CA GLN A 15 2.37 2.80 -15.21
C GLN A 15 2.94 4.18 -14.88
N THR A 16 2.93 4.57 -13.61
CA THR A 16 3.46 5.86 -13.14
C THR A 16 4.97 5.95 -13.38
N LEU A 17 5.72 4.89 -13.03
CA LEU A 17 7.16 4.82 -13.24
C LEU A 17 7.56 4.75 -14.71
N GLN A 18 6.67 4.25 -15.59
CA GLN A 18 6.83 4.30 -17.04
C GLN A 18 6.48 5.65 -17.66
N GLY A 19 6.14 6.68 -16.87
CA GLY A 19 5.78 8.01 -17.37
C GLY A 19 4.42 8.09 -18.06
N LYS A 20 3.58 7.06 -17.93
CA LYS A 20 2.26 6.97 -18.60
C LYS A 20 1.16 7.79 -17.93
N ASN A 21 1.47 8.49 -16.84
CA ASN A 21 0.58 9.40 -16.12
C ASN A 21 -0.86 8.85 -15.94
N PRO A 22 -1.03 7.66 -15.33
CA PRO A 22 -2.37 7.13 -15.06
C PRO A 22 -3.16 8.10 -14.18
N LYS A 23 -4.50 8.08 -14.30
CA LYS A 23 -5.36 8.84 -13.40
C LYS A 23 -5.06 8.47 -11.93
N PRO A 24 -5.18 9.41 -10.97
CA PRO A 24 -4.94 9.11 -9.57
C PRO A 24 -5.78 7.92 -9.08
N LEU A 25 -5.14 6.91 -8.51
CA LEU A 25 -5.82 5.75 -7.95
C LEU A 25 -6.49 6.12 -6.62
N ARG A 26 -7.81 5.94 -6.54
CA ARG A 26 -8.59 6.11 -5.31
C ARG A 26 -9.26 4.78 -5.01
N MET A 27 -8.87 4.14 -3.91
CA MET A 27 -9.36 2.81 -3.55
C MET A 27 -9.70 2.74 -2.07
N VAL A 28 -10.83 2.11 -1.76
CA VAL A 28 -11.22 1.75 -0.39
C VAL A 28 -11.12 0.23 -0.27
N ILE A 29 -10.24 -0.26 0.60
CA ILE A 29 -10.11 -1.69 0.89
C ILE A 29 -10.92 -1.98 2.14
N HIS A 30 -12.12 -2.55 1.96
CA HIS A 30 -12.97 -3.00 3.07
C HIS A 30 -12.83 -4.51 3.31
N GLY A 31 -13.36 -4.99 4.43
CA GLY A 31 -13.39 -6.41 4.80
C GLY A 31 -13.44 -6.58 6.31
N GLU A 32 -13.93 -7.72 6.78
CA GLU A 32 -14.00 -8.04 8.22
C GLU A 32 -12.62 -8.04 8.89
N GLY A 33 -12.56 -7.88 10.21
CA GLY A 33 -11.30 -8.03 10.97
C GLY A 33 -10.59 -9.35 10.64
N GLY A 34 -9.26 -9.36 10.58
CA GLY A 34 -8.49 -10.59 10.32
C GLY A 34 -8.38 -11.02 8.84
N THR A 35 -8.99 -10.31 7.89
CA THR A 35 -8.99 -10.68 6.45
C THR A 35 -7.70 -10.34 5.68
N GLY A 36 -6.60 -10.04 6.36
CA GLY A 36 -5.30 -9.81 5.71
C GLY A 36 -5.09 -8.41 5.09
N LYS A 37 -5.93 -7.41 5.40
CA LYS A 37 -5.76 -6.02 4.90
C LYS A 37 -4.39 -5.42 5.25
N SER A 38 -3.90 -5.65 6.47
CA SER A 38 -2.56 -5.18 6.87
C SER A 38 -1.46 -5.82 6.03
N LYS A 39 -1.64 -7.09 5.62
CA LYS A 39 -0.70 -7.77 4.72
C LYS A 39 -0.65 -7.11 3.36
N VAL A 40 -1.78 -6.67 2.81
CA VAL A 40 -1.80 -5.90 1.55
C VAL A 40 -1.01 -4.61 1.68
N ILE A 41 -1.23 -3.83 2.75
CA ILE A 41 -0.49 -2.57 2.96
C ILE A 41 1.01 -2.83 3.08
N GLN A 42 1.41 -3.88 3.81
CA GLN A 42 2.80 -4.27 3.96
C GLN A 42 3.43 -4.65 2.61
N THR A 43 2.80 -5.55 1.85
CA THR A 43 3.35 -6.04 0.58
C THR A 43 3.37 -4.95 -0.50
N VAL A 44 2.40 -4.03 -0.49
CA VAL A 44 2.46 -2.80 -1.31
C VAL A 44 3.65 -1.94 -0.92
N THR A 45 3.86 -1.72 0.39
CA THR A 45 5.00 -0.93 0.88
C THR A 45 6.32 -1.53 0.43
N GLU A 46 6.48 -2.84 0.56
CA GLU A 46 7.65 -3.60 0.10
C GLU A 46 7.86 -3.41 -1.42
N TYR A 47 6.80 -3.46 -2.23
CA TYR A 47 6.90 -3.25 -3.67
C TYR A 47 7.36 -1.83 -4.04
N PHE A 48 6.82 -0.80 -3.38
CA PHE A 48 7.28 0.59 -3.59
C PHE A 48 8.75 0.77 -3.23
N VAL A 49 9.22 0.12 -2.15
CA VAL A 49 10.64 0.13 -1.77
C VAL A 49 11.50 -0.56 -2.82
N GLN A 50 11.09 -1.75 -3.29
CA GLN A 50 11.82 -2.50 -4.33
C GLN A 50 11.94 -1.72 -5.65
N LYS A 51 10.95 -0.88 -5.98
CA LYS A 51 10.99 0.00 -7.15
C LYS A 51 11.76 1.31 -6.94
N GLY A 52 12.37 1.52 -5.77
CA GLY A 52 12.99 2.79 -5.42
C GLY A 52 12.01 3.96 -5.30
N ALA A 53 10.71 3.67 -5.23
CA ALA A 53 9.61 4.62 -5.34
C ALA A 53 8.94 4.90 -3.98
N LYS A 54 9.60 4.56 -2.86
CA LYS A 54 9.05 4.75 -1.50
C LYS A 54 8.50 6.17 -1.26
N TYR A 55 9.15 7.18 -1.83
CA TYR A 55 8.76 8.59 -1.72
C TYR A 55 7.40 8.92 -2.35
N LEU A 56 6.87 8.05 -3.22
CA LEU A 56 5.54 8.18 -3.82
C LEU A 56 4.43 7.58 -2.93
N LEU A 57 4.77 6.88 -1.85
CA LEU A 57 3.81 6.22 -0.97
C LEU A 57 3.59 7.02 0.32
N LEU A 58 2.44 7.66 0.43
CA LEU A 58 1.96 8.21 1.69
C LEU A 58 1.02 7.22 2.38
N LYS A 59 1.24 7.00 3.67
CA LYS A 59 0.45 6.08 4.50
C LYS A 59 -0.21 6.86 5.63
N SER A 60 -1.47 6.59 5.91
CA SER A 60 -2.21 7.22 7.00
C SER A 60 -3.12 6.21 7.68
N ALA A 61 -3.28 6.34 8.99
CA ALA A 61 -4.10 5.46 9.81
C ALA A 61 -4.84 6.29 10.86
N TYR A 62 -6.10 5.92 11.15
CA TYR A 62 -6.93 6.66 12.09
C TYR A 62 -6.53 6.45 13.56
N THR A 63 -5.78 5.39 13.89
CA THR A 63 -5.36 5.07 15.26
C THR A 63 -3.86 4.78 15.34
N GLY A 64 -3.22 5.11 16.47
CA GLY A 64 -1.78 4.93 16.66
C GLY A 64 -1.29 3.48 16.50
N VAL A 65 -2.11 2.50 16.88
CA VAL A 65 -1.80 1.06 16.67
C VAL A 65 -1.83 0.71 15.19
N ALA A 66 -2.80 1.23 14.43
CA ALA A 66 -2.87 1.03 12.99
C ALA A 66 -1.72 1.76 12.26
N ALA A 67 -1.29 2.93 12.75
CA ALA A 67 -0.12 3.62 12.22
C ALA A 67 1.16 2.80 12.41
N SER A 68 1.39 2.24 13.61
CA SER A 68 2.55 1.37 13.89
C SER A 68 2.56 0.10 13.03
N LEU A 69 1.40 -0.49 12.76
CA LEU A 69 1.25 -1.65 11.87
C LEU A 69 1.55 -1.34 10.40
N ILE A 70 1.35 -0.09 9.99
CA ILE A 70 1.52 0.37 8.61
C ILE A 70 2.95 0.88 8.36
N ASP A 71 3.65 1.38 9.38
CA ASP A 71 5.06 1.82 9.29
C ASP A 71 6.11 0.75 9.58
N GLY A 72 5.69 -0.44 10.02
CA GLY A 72 6.52 -1.64 9.98
C GLY A 72 7.59 -1.77 11.08
N LYS A 73 7.55 -0.95 12.14
CA LYS A 73 8.38 -1.18 13.35
C LYS A 73 7.68 -0.70 14.61
N THR A 74 7.41 -1.62 15.54
CA THR A 74 7.60 -1.31 16.96
C THR A 74 9.09 -1.31 17.25
N THR A 75 9.54 -0.23 17.89
CA THR A 75 10.70 -0.14 18.80
C THR A 75 11.49 -1.42 19.03
N HIS A 76 12.79 -1.34 18.75
CA HIS A 76 13.79 -1.90 19.63
C HIS A 76 14.87 -0.84 19.89
#